data_AF-A0A355V5S6-F1
#
_entry.id   AF-A0A355V5S6-F1
#
_cell.length_a   1.000
_cell.length_b   1.000
_cell.length_c   1.000
_cell.angle_alpha   90.00
_cell.angle_beta   90.00
_cell.angle_gamma   90.00
#
_symmetry.space_group_name_H-M   'P 1'
#
loop_
_entity.id
_entity.type
_entity.pdbx_description
1 polymer ?
#
loop_
_entity_poly.entity_id
_entity_poly.type
_entity_poly.pdbx_seq_one_letter_code
_entity_poly.pdbx_strand_id
1 'polypeptide(L)'
;MKNMNLFKKYQSKMIVEAAVKAAVCGLVAGFAVNFITALISWLCDYSAGLWLSIGLGLGVALVCGVVLYFVKFRPTEQEIARRVDALGLEERMVTMLEFAEDDSYIARRQREDAAAHAAATGAGCLKIQVSKVLIGAVCASAACGIAMTTVQGLTAGGVIPGFGELVEPQEDPLSVQYVAEVGGFIDGNEAQLVLFGESCEPVMAVADDGYVFVGWDDGVDEPFREDFDITDDYVITALFEKMEGEGNGPGDGNGDVPSDEGGLPTDKPGEEGGEAEGGEGNDNGDNGNGGGDGEGGSEDGEPSDGGKGPGAGGQYKPGNQVIDGETYYRDVFEEYYQKGMEYITGNDDLTPEEKEAIEKFLNGLK
;
A
#
# COMPACT_ATOMS: atom_id res chain seq x y z
N MET A 1 52.77 -51.15 -9.21
CA MET A 1 52.30 -50.12 -8.24
C MET A 1 52.38 -48.68 -8.77
N LYS A 2 53.56 -48.11 -9.07
CA LYS A 2 53.70 -46.67 -9.40
C LYS A 2 52.72 -46.16 -10.49
N ASN A 3 52.50 -46.96 -11.54
CA ASN A 3 51.73 -46.56 -12.73
C ASN A 3 50.21 -46.55 -12.46
N MET A 4 49.69 -47.41 -11.58
CA MET A 4 48.27 -47.39 -11.17
C MET A 4 47.89 -46.07 -10.46
N ASN A 5 48.83 -45.48 -9.72
CA ASN A 5 48.66 -44.17 -9.09
C ASN A 5 48.71 -43.01 -10.09
N LEU A 6 49.13 -43.26 -11.34
CA LEU A 6 49.03 -42.29 -12.43
C LEU A 6 47.60 -42.34 -13.02
N PHE A 7 47.09 -43.53 -13.33
CA PHE A 7 45.74 -43.71 -13.88
C PHE A 7 44.64 -43.19 -12.96
N LYS A 8 44.68 -43.50 -11.65
CA LYS A 8 43.73 -42.96 -10.67
C LYS A 8 43.74 -41.43 -10.58
N LYS A 9 44.87 -40.77 -10.87
CA LYS A 9 44.94 -39.30 -10.94
C LYS A 9 44.26 -38.74 -12.19
N TYR A 10 44.23 -39.46 -13.31
CA TYR A 10 43.45 -39.07 -14.50
C TYR A 10 41.96 -39.24 -14.27
N GLN A 11 41.52 -40.38 -13.72
CA GLN A 11 40.13 -40.59 -13.32
C GLN A 11 39.65 -39.47 -12.38
N SER A 12 40.45 -39.15 -11.34
CA SER A 12 40.18 -38.04 -10.43
C SER A 12 40.10 -36.67 -11.13
N LYS A 13 41.06 -36.31 -12.00
CA LYS A 13 41.01 -35.06 -12.79
C LYS A 13 39.76 -34.97 -13.68
N MET A 14 39.37 -36.07 -14.32
CA MET A 14 38.19 -36.16 -15.18
C MET A 14 36.89 -35.97 -14.38
N ILE A 15 36.80 -36.61 -13.21
CA ILE A 15 35.67 -36.44 -12.27
C ILE A 15 35.59 -34.98 -11.78
N VAL A 16 36.72 -34.34 -11.47
CA VAL A 16 36.75 -32.91 -11.09
C VAL A 16 36.32 -32.01 -12.25
N GLU A 17 36.76 -32.25 -13.49
CA GLU A 17 36.30 -31.47 -14.65
C GLU A 17 34.78 -31.62 -14.89
N ALA A 18 34.24 -32.82 -14.70
CA ALA A 18 32.80 -33.08 -14.78
C ALA A 18 32.02 -32.39 -13.65
N ALA A 19 32.48 -32.50 -12.41
CA ALA A 19 31.87 -31.88 -11.24
C ALA A 19 31.88 -30.34 -11.35
N VAL A 20 32.99 -29.74 -11.83
CA VAL A 20 33.09 -28.30 -12.08
C VAL A 20 32.09 -27.86 -13.16
N LYS A 21 31.97 -28.59 -14.28
CA LYS A 21 30.97 -28.26 -15.32
C LYS A 21 29.54 -28.33 -14.81
N ALA A 22 29.23 -29.36 -14.01
CA ALA A 22 27.92 -29.53 -13.39
C ALA A 22 27.61 -28.43 -12.37
N ALA A 23 28.55 -28.10 -11.47
CA ALA A 23 28.40 -27.04 -10.48
C ALA A 23 28.25 -25.65 -11.13
N VAL A 24 29.07 -25.34 -12.14
CA VAL A 24 28.95 -24.09 -12.93
C VAL A 24 27.58 -23.99 -13.60
N CYS A 25 27.06 -25.08 -14.17
CA CYS A 25 25.71 -25.07 -14.77
C CYS A 25 24.59 -24.98 -13.72
N GLY A 26 24.76 -25.60 -12.54
CA GLY A 26 23.85 -25.46 -11.41
C GLY A 26 23.79 -24.02 -10.89
N LEU A 27 24.94 -23.34 -10.77
CA LEU A 27 25.00 -21.93 -10.37
C LEU A 27 24.23 -21.02 -11.33
N VAL A 28 24.29 -21.22 -12.65
CA VAL A 28 23.45 -20.44 -13.59
C VAL A 28 21.96 -20.60 -13.28
N ALA A 29 21.50 -21.83 -13.06
CA ALA A 29 20.10 -22.11 -12.73
C ALA A 29 19.68 -21.50 -11.37
N GLY A 30 20.54 -21.62 -10.35
CA GLY A 30 20.29 -21.04 -9.03
C GLY A 30 20.26 -19.51 -9.02
N PHE A 31 21.17 -18.85 -9.75
CA PHE A 31 21.15 -17.39 -9.90
C PHE A 31 19.93 -16.91 -10.70
N ALA A 32 19.52 -17.65 -11.74
CA ALA A 32 18.31 -17.33 -12.50
C ALA A 32 17.04 -17.44 -11.63
N VAL A 33 16.93 -18.49 -10.82
CA VAL A 33 15.82 -18.64 -9.86
C VAL A 33 15.88 -17.56 -8.77
N ASN A 34 17.04 -17.28 -8.19
CA ASN A 34 17.21 -16.19 -7.23
C ASN A 34 16.72 -14.85 -7.81
N PHE A 35 17.12 -14.52 -9.04
CA PHE A 35 16.69 -13.29 -9.73
C PHE A 35 15.16 -13.24 -9.92
N ILE A 36 14.56 -14.30 -10.49
CA ILE A 36 13.11 -14.37 -10.74
C ILE A 36 12.32 -14.28 -9.44
N THR A 37 12.72 -15.02 -8.41
CA THR A 37 12.03 -15.04 -7.12
C THR A 37 12.23 -13.74 -6.34
N ALA A 38 13.41 -13.13 -6.38
CA ALA A 38 13.64 -11.81 -5.78
C ALA A 38 12.81 -10.72 -6.48
N LEU A 39 12.73 -10.76 -7.82
CA LEU A 39 11.89 -9.83 -8.59
C LEU A 39 10.40 -9.99 -8.23
N ILE A 40 9.86 -11.21 -8.25
CA ILE A 40 8.45 -11.45 -7.90
C ILE A 40 8.15 -11.06 -6.45
N SER A 41 9.01 -11.41 -5.49
CA SER A 41 8.77 -11.04 -4.09
C SER A 41 8.93 -9.54 -3.81
N TRP A 42 9.67 -8.79 -4.65
CA TRP A 42 9.72 -7.33 -4.59
C TRP A 42 8.48 -6.69 -5.21
N LEU A 43 8.01 -7.19 -6.37
CA LEU A 43 6.77 -6.73 -7.03
C LEU A 43 5.48 -7.01 -6.24
N CYS A 44 5.56 -7.83 -5.19
CA CYS A 44 4.44 -8.15 -4.30
C CYS A 44 4.72 -7.73 -2.84
N ASP A 45 5.69 -6.84 -2.62
CA ASP A 45 6.14 -6.30 -1.32
C ASP A 45 6.22 -7.35 -0.19
N TYR A 46 6.66 -8.56 -0.55
CA TYR A 46 6.68 -9.71 0.34
C TYR A 46 7.90 -9.67 1.28
N SER A 47 7.65 -9.30 2.54
CA SER A 47 8.67 -9.02 3.57
C SER A 47 9.75 -10.10 3.77
N ALA A 48 9.44 -11.38 3.55
CA ALA A 48 10.42 -12.48 3.67
C ALA A 48 11.12 -12.84 2.33
N GLY A 49 10.90 -12.07 1.26
CA GLY A 49 11.35 -12.36 -0.10
C GLY A 49 12.86 -12.49 -0.29
N LEU A 50 13.65 -11.72 0.48
CA LEU A 50 15.11 -11.79 0.43
C LEU A 50 15.64 -13.15 0.92
N TRP A 51 15.12 -13.66 2.04
CA TRP A 51 15.52 -14.96 2.57
C TRP A 51 14.99 -16.12 1.72
N LEU A 52 13.79 -15.98 1.17
CA LEU A 52 13.16 -16.97 0.30
C LEU A 52 13.93 -17.10 -1.04
N SER A 53 14.29 -15.99 -1.69
CA SER A 53 15.03 -16.00 -2.96
C SER A 53 16.43 -16.61 -2.81
N ILE A 54 17.19 -16.20 -1.78
CA ILE A 54 18.52 -16.75 -1.46
C ILE A 54 18.44 -18.26 -1.16
N GLY A 55 17.50 -18.67 -0.30
CA GLY A 55 17.32 -20.07 0.06
C GLY A 55 16.95 -20.96 -1.13
N LEU A 56 16.00 -20.51 -1.95
CA LEU A 56 15.56 -21.23 -3.15
C LEU A 56 16.66 -21.28 -4.22
N GLY A 57 17.36 -20.17 -4.46
CA GLY A 57 18.47 -20.10 -5.42
C GLY A 57 19.63 -21.02 -5.07
N LEU A 58 20.04 -21.06 -3.80
CA LEU A 58 21.06 -21.99 -3.31
C LEU A 58 20.60 -23.45 -3.38
N GLY A 59 19.34 -23.73 -3.02
CA GLY A 59 18.75 -25.06 -3.13
C GLY A 59 18.74 -25.58 -4.56
N VAL A 60 18.27 -24.76 -5.51
CA VAL A 60 18.27 -25.08 -6.94
C VAL A 60 19.70 -25.24 -7.47
N ALA A 61 20.66 -24.39 -7.08
CA ALA A 61 22.05 -24.52 -7.51
C ALA A 61 22.65 -25.88 -7.12
N LEU A 62 22.40 -26.32 -5.89
CA LEU A 62 22.87 -27.62 -5.37
C LEU A 62 22.17 -28.78 -6.08
N VAL A 63 20.83 -28.77 -6.14
CA VAL A 63 20.04 -29.85 -6.75
C VAL A 63 20.35 -29.99 -8.24
N CYS A 64 20.32 -28.91 -9.01
CA CYS A 64 20.68 -28.93 -10.43
C CYS A 64 22.13 -29.34 -10.65
N GLY A 65 23.08 -28.87 -9.81
CA GLY A 65 24.48 -29.28 -9.89
C GLY A 65 24.66 -30.79 -9.68
N VAL A 66 24.00 -31.38 -8.69
CA VAL A 66 24.04 -32.83 -8.41
C VAL A 66 23.37 -33.64 -9.52
N VAL A 67 22.16 -33.24 -9.95
CA VAL A 67 21.42 -33.94 -11.02
C VAL A 67 22.18 -33.88 -12.35
N LEU A 68 22.70 -32.72 -12.75
CA LEU A 68 23.50 -32.58 -13.97
C LEU A 68 24.81 -33.36 -13.89
N TYR A 69 25.44 -33.46 -12.71
CA TYR A 69 26.59 -34.34 -12.54
C TYR A 69 26.21 -35.78 -12.86
N PHE A 70 25.20 -36.36 -12.20
CA PHE A 70 24.84 -37.77 -12.38
C PHE A 70 24.24 -38.10 -13.76
N VAL A 71 23.45 -37.19 -14.35
CA VAL A 71 22.71 -37.43 -15.62
C VAL A 71 23.48 -36.98 -16.86
N LYS A 72 24.23 -35.87 -16.79
CA LYS A 72 24.74 -35.18 -17.99
C LYS A 72 26.27 -35.18 -18.13
N PHE A 73 27.00 -35.22 -17.02
CA PHE A 73 28.46 -35.01 -16.99
C PHE A 73 29.30 -36.14 -16.38
N ARG A 74 28.70 -37.11 -15.66
CA ARG A 74 29.40 -38.25 -15.05
C ARG A 74 30.23 -38.99 -16.12
N PRO A 75 31.58 -38.99 -16.03
CA PRO A 75 32.41 -39.56 -17.07
C PRO A 75 32.41 -41.09 -17.00
N THR A 76 32.18 -41.76 -18.12
CA THR A 76 32.26 -43.22 -18.22
C THR A 76 33.72 -43.66 -18.28
N GLU A 77 34.06 -44.83 -17.74
CA GLU A 77 35.46 -45.30 -17.75
C GLU A 77 36.02 -45.45 -19.17
N GLN A 78 35.20 -45.88 -20.14
CA GLN A 78 35.55 -45.93 -21.56
C GLN A 78 35.78 -44.54 -22.20
N GLU A 79 35.19 -43.47 -21.67
CA GLU A 79 35.43 -42.09 -22.13
C GLU A 79 36.73 -41.54 -21.53
N ILE A 80 37.01 -41.87 -20.27
CA ILE A 80 38.29 -41.56 -19.62
C ILE A 80 39.43 -42.28 -20.35
N ALA A 81 39.26 -43.56 -20.68
CA ALA A 81 40.22 -44.34 -21.46
C ALA A 81 40.48 -43.69 -22.84
N ARG A 82 39.44 -43.49 -23.66
CA ARG A 82 39.56 -42.85 -24.99
C ARG A 82 40.20 -41.45 -24.94
N ARG A 83 39.87 -40.62 -23.94
CA ARG A 83 40.43 -39.27 -23.82
C ARG A 83 41.90 -39.27 -23.35
N VAL A 84 42.36 -40.34 -22.71
CA VAL A 84 43.78 -40.56 -22.40
C VAL A 84 44.51 -41.19 -23.59
N ASP A 85 43.88 -42.10 -24.35
CA ASP A 85 44.45 -42.67 -25.58
C ASP A 85 44.71 -41.62 -26.66
N ALA A 86 43.83 -40.61 -26.75
CA ALA A 86 43.98 -39.43 -27.60
C ALA A 86 45.23 -38.57 -27.28
N LEU A 87 46.00 -38.88 -26.23
CA LEU A 87 47.29 -38.26 -25.91
C LEU A 87 48.49 -38.98 -26.55
N GLY A 88 48.27 -39.84 -27.55
CA GLY A 88 49.31 -40.60 -28.24
C GLY A 88 49.60 -41.95 -27.58
N LEU A 89 48.55 -42.65 -27.14
CA LEU A 89 48.64 -43.93 -26.43
C LEU A 89 48.12 -45.13 -27.25
N GLU A 90 47.52 -44.86 -28.43
CA GLU A 90 47.17 -45.85 -29.46
C GLU A 90 46.24 -46.95 -28.97
N GLU A 91 45.10 -46.54 -28.39
CA GLU A 91 44.00 -47.40 -27.87
C GLU A 91 44.40 -48.36 -26.72
N ARG A 92 45.66 -48.34 -26.27
CA ARG A 92 46.17 -49.17 -25.16
C ARG A 92 45.37 -49.01 -23.86
N MET A 93 44.83 -47.82 -23.55
CA MET A 93 44.06 -47.60 -22.33
C MET A 93 42.63 -48.15 -22.44
N VAL A 94 42.01 -48.09 -23.61
CA VAL A 94 40.74 -48.80 -23.91
C VAL A 94 40.95 -50.30 -23.84
N THR A 95 41.99 -50.83 -24.48
CA THR A 95 42.37 -52.26 -24.42
C THR A 95 42.64 -52.71 -22.98
N MET A 96 43.34 -51.89 -22.18
CA MET A 96 43.58 -52.17 -20.75
C MET A 96 42.29 -52.21 -19.92
N LEU A 97 41.27 -51.44 -20.30
CA LEU A 97 39.96 -51.41 -19.64
C LEU A 97 39.09 -52.61 -20.05
N GLU A 98 39.08 -52.95 -21.34
CA GLU A 98 38.34 -54.11 -21.87
C GLU A 98 38.88 -55.42 -21.26
N PHE A 99 40.20 -55.58 -21.21
CA PHE A 99 40.85 -56.68 -20.51
C PHE A 99 41.06 -56.39 -19.01
N ALA A 100 40.20 -55.62 -18.32
CA ALA A 100 40.37 -55.39 -16.88
C ALA A 100 40.17 -56.67 -16.04
N GLU A 101 39.23 -57.54 -16.44
CA GLU A 101 38.83 -58.73 -15.68
C GLU A 101 39.43 -60.06 -16.21
N ASP A 102 40.00 -60.09 -17.43
CA ASP A 102 40.67 -61.28 -17.95
C ASP A 102 42.03 -61.51 -17.28
N ASP A 103 42.24 -62.65 -16.63
CA ASP A 103 43.51 -62.97 -15.99
C ASP A 103 44.45 -63.80 -16.88
N SER A 104 44.19 -63.89 -18.18
CA SER A 104 45.10 -64.49 -19.16
C SER A 104 46.50 -63.84 -19.15
N TYR A 105 47.50 -64.58 -19.62
CA TYR A 105 48.87 -64.06 -19.73
C TYR A 105 48.95 -62.87 -20.71
N ILE A 106 48.16 -62.91 -21.80
CA ILE A 106 48.14 -61.86 -22.82
C ILE A 106 47.49 -60.59 -22.26
N ALA A 107 46.33 -60.69 -21.61
CA ALA A 107 45.68 -59.56 -20.94
C ALA A 107 46.60 -58.92 -19.90
N ARG A 108 47.20 -59.72 -19.00
CA ARG A 108 48.19 -59.21 -18.03
C ARG A 108 49.34 -58.47 -18.70
N ARG A 109 49.87 -59.00 -19.82
CA ARG A 109 50.98 -58.36 -20.54
C ARG A 109 50.57 -57.06 -21.25
N GLN A 110 49.36 -56.99 -21.79
CA GLN A 110 48.80 -55.76 -22.37
C GLN A 110 48.52 -54.71 -21.31
N ARG A 111 48.00 -55.08 -20.12
CA ARG A 111 47.85 -54.17 -18.98
C ARG A 111 49.20 -53.61 -18.51
N GLU A 112 50.25 -54.42 -18.51
CA GLU A 112 51.63 -53.96 -18.23
C GLU A 112 52.15 -52.99 -19.30
N ASP A 113 51.96 -53.30 -20.59
CA ASP A 113 52.44 -52.47 -21.71
C ASP A 113 51.73 -51.11 -21.78
N ALA A 114 50.40 -51.09 -21.65
CA ALA A 114 49.59 -49.88 -21.56
C ALA A 114 50.05 -49.00 -20.38
N ALA A 115 50.23 -49.60 -19.20
CA ALA A 115 50.70 -48.90 -18.02
C ALA A 115 52.15 -48.38 -18.16
N ALA A 116 53.00 -49.03 -18.97
CA ALA A 116 54.35 -48.56 -19.27
C ALA A 116 54.34 -47.38 -20.24
N HIS A 117 53.63 -47.49 -21.36
CA HIS A 117 53.48 -46.41 -22.34
C HIS A 117 52.84 -45.16 -21.70
N ALA A 118 51.82 -45.33 -20.85
CA ALA A 118 51.16 -44.21 -20.18
C ALA A 118 52.05 -43.49 -19.14
N ALA A 119 53.10 -44.15 -18.65
CA ALA A 119 54.13 -43.51 -17.83
C ALA A 119 55.18 -42.77 -18.68
N ALA A 120 55.42 -43.22 -19.92
CA ALA A 120 56.41 -42.64 -20.84
C ALA A 120 55.89 -41.40 -21.59
N THR A 121 54.62 -41.39 -22.03
CA THR A 121 54.03 -40.29 -22.84
C THR A 121 53.76 -39.00 -22.06
N GLY A 122 54.05 -38.94 -20.75
CA GLY A 122 53.95 -37.71 -19.97
C GLY A 122 52.52 -37.17 -19.80
N ALA A 123 51.49 -38.02 -19.93
CA ALA A 123 50.06 -37.67 -19.91
C ALA A 123 49.58 -36.88 -18.67
N GLY A 124 50.42 -36.69 -17.65
CA GLY A 124 50.17 -35.91 -16.42
C GLY A 124 49.57 -34.51 -16.65
N CYS A 125 49.86 -33.92 -17.81
CA CYS A 125 49.60 -32.54 -18.16
C CYS A 125 48.17 -32.23 -18.66
N LEU A 126 47.20 -33.14 -18.53
CA LEU A 126 45.77 -32.81 -18.73
C LEU A 126 45.37 -31.60 -17.86
N LYS A 127 45.00 -30.51 -18.53
CA LYS A 127 44.48 -29.26 -17.94
C LYS A 127 42.95 -29.33 -17.90
N ILE A 128 42.34 -28.83 -16.82
CA ILE A 128 40.88 -28.76 -16.70
C ILE A 128 40.34 -27.76 -17.73
N GLN A 129 39.42 -28.19 -18.59
CA GLN A 129 38.88 -27.36 -19.67
C GLN A 129 37.38 -27.10 -19.46
N VAL A 130 37.07 -25.94 -18.87
CA VAL A 130 35.71 -25.39 -18.75
C VAL A 130 35.40 -24.52 -19.98
N SER A 131 34.14 -24.51 -20.43
CA SER A 131 33.73 -23.64 -21.55
C SER A 131 33.74 -22.17 -21.12
N LYS A 132 34.37 -21.31 -21.93
CA LYS A 132 34.35 -19.84 -21.73
C LYS A 132 32.92 -19.29 -21.70
N VAL A 133 32.00 -19.88 -22.47
CA VAL A 133 30.58 -19.49 -22.51
C VAL A 133 29.88 -19.79 -21.18
N LEU A 134 30.16 -20.94 -20.55
CA LEU A 134 29.61 -21.28 -19.24
C LEU A 134 30.14 -20.35 -18.12
N ILE A 135 31.41 -19.94 -18.20
CA ILE A 135 31.98 -18.96 -17.27
C ILE A 135 31.31 -17.59 -17.45
N GLY A 136 31.19 -17.11 -18.68
CA GLY A 136 30.49 -15.86 -18.99
C GLY A 136 29.03 -15.87 -18.56
N ALA A 137 28.33 -16.99 -18.75
CA ALA A 137 26.95 -17.17 -18.31
C ALA A 137 26.81 -17.09 -16.79
N VAL A 138 27.70 -17.75 -16.02
CA VAL A 138 27.71 -17.62 -14.54
C VAL A 138 27.99 -16.18 -14.11
N CYS A 139 28.97 -15.50 -14.74
CA CYS A 139 29.26 -14.11 -14.39
C CYS A 139 28.08 -13.18 -14.67
N ALA A 140 27.38 -13.35 -15.79
CA ALA A 140 26.18 -12.58 -16.12
C ALA A 140 25.01 -12.89 -15.17
N SER A 141 24.70 -14.17 -14.93
CA SER A 141 23.61 -14.55 -14.01
C SER A 141 23.90 -14.11 -12.57
N ALA A 142 25.15 -14.19 -12.12
CA ALA A 142 25.57 -13.72 -10.81
C ALA A 142 25.41 -12.20 -10.69
N ALA A 143 25.79 -11.42 -11.71
CA ALA A 143 25.62 -9.98 -11.71
C ALA A 143 24.14 -9.58 -11.58
N CYS A 144 23.25 -10.17 -12.37
CA CYS A 144 21.81 -9.91 -12.28
C CYS A 144 21.22 -10.37 -10.93
N GLY A 145 21.55 -11.58 -10.49
CA GLY A 145 21.04 -12.15 -9.24
C GLY A 145 21.48 -11.34 -8.00
N ILE A 146 22.75 -10.96 -7.93
CA ILE A 146 23.27 -10.11 -6.85
C ILE A 146 22.62 -8.73 -6.91
N ALA A 147 22.49 -8.11 -8.08
CA ALA A 147 21.86 -6.80 -8.23
C ALA A 147 20.42 -6.78 -7.69
N MET A 148 19.59 -7.77 -8.06
CA MET A 148 18.20 -7.83 -7.57
C MET A 148 18.14 -8.09 -6.06
N THR A 149 19.01 -8.95 -5.50
CA THR A 149 19.10 -9.14 -4.05
C THR A 149 19.61 -7.90 -3.33
N THR A 150 20.46 -7.06 -3.94
CA THR A 150 20.83 -5.76 -3.35
C THR A 150 19.70 -4.73 -3.41
N VAL A 151 18.85 -4.74 -4.45
CA VAL A 151 17.63 -3.90 -4.48
C VAL A 151 16.70 -4.30 -3.32
N GLN A 152 16.37 -5.60 -3.19
CA GLN A 152 15.58 -6.09 -2.06
C GLN A 152 16.21 -5.73 -0.69
N GLY A 153 17.53 -5.84 -0.55
CA GLY A 153 18.24 -5.50 0.69
C GLY A 153 18.23 -4.01 1.03
N LEU A 154 18.12 -3.13 0.04
CA LEU A 154 18.01 -1.68 0.22
C LEU A 154 16.56 -1.25 0.50
N THR A 155 15.57 -1.85 -0.19
CA THR A 155 14.14 -1.67 0.11
C THR A 155 13.80 -2.17 1.51
N ALA A 156 14.23 -3.38 1.89
CA ALA A 156 14.04 -3.91 3.25
C ALA A 156 14.84 -3.15 4.33
N GLY A 157 15.73 -2.23 3.93
CA GLY A 157 16.45 -1.32 4.81
C GLY A 157 15.93 0.12 4.82
N GLY A 158 14.84 0.43 4.09
CA GLY A 158 14.29 1.78 3.97
C GLY A 158 15.20 2.78 3.24
N VAL A 159 16.13 2.31 2.41
CA VAL A 159 17.10 3.16 1.67
C VAL A 159 16.62 3.48 0.25
N ILE A 160 15.71 2.66 -0.28
CA ILE A 160 15.05 2.78 -1.58
C ILE A 160 13.58 2.43 -1.34
N PRO A 161 12.61 3.11 -1.98
CA PRO A 161 11.19 2.79 -1.84
C PRO A 161 10.82 1.32 -2.18
N GLY A 162 9.63 0.93 -1.76
CA GLY A 162 8.94 -0.32 -2.16
C GLY A 162 8.60 -0.35 -3.66
N PHE A 163 8.02 -1.46 -4.14
CA PHE A 163 7.45 -1.44 -5.49
C PHE A 163 6.10 -0.73 -5.49
N GLY A 164 5.23 -1.01 -4.51
CA GLY A 164 3.95 -0.29 -4.34
C GLY A 164 4.16 1.23 -4.27
N GLU A 165 5.06 1.69 -3.41
CA GLU A 165 5.44 3.11 -3.20
C GLU A 165 5.97 3.82 -4.48
N LEU A 166 6.45 3.07 -5.48
CA LEU A 166 6.89 3.60 -6.78
C LEU A 166 5.78 3.64 -7.84
N VAL A 167 4.62 3.03 -7.57
CA VAL A 167 3.46 2.95 -8.48
C VAL A 167 2.31 3.80 -7.94
N GLU A 168 2.05 3.67 -6.65
CA GLU A 168 1.11 4.45 -5.84
C GLU A 168 1.91 5.02 -4.66
N PRO A 169 2.45 6.26 -4.78
CA PRO A 169 3.06 6.91 -3.62
C PRO A 169 1.98 7.11 -2.56
N GLN A 170 2.27 6.74 -1.31
CA GLN A 170 1.43 7.16 -0.19
C GLN A 170 1.72 8.63 0.06
N GLU A 171 0.76 9.49 -0.29
CA GLU A 171 0.78 10.88 0.14
C GLU A 171 0.37 10.91 1.62
N ASP A 172 1.22 11.48 2.47
CA ASP A 172 0.89 11.72 3.88
C ASP A 172 -0.29 12.70 3.93
N PRO A 173 -1.42 12.36 4.58
CA PRO A 173 -2.60 13.22 4.57
C PRO A 173 -2.38 14.50 5.38
N LEU A 174 -2.82 15.62 4.81
CA LEU A 174 -2.72 16.95 5.41
C LEU A 174 -3.73 17.10 6.55
N SER A 175 -3.31 17.76 7.63
CA SER A 175 -4.10 17.97 8.83
C SER A 175 -4.76 19.35 8.81
N VAL A 176 -6.09 19.37 8.67
CA VAL A 176 -6.91 20.59 8.79
C VAL A 176 -7.69 20.55 10.10
N GLN A 177 -7.58 21.60 10.91
CA GLN A 177 -8.31 21.71 12.17
C GLN A 177 -9.13 23.00 12.28
N TYR A 178 -10.39 22.86 12.65
CA TYR A 178 -11.29 23.96 12.96
C TYR A 178 -11.44 24.09 14.48
N VAL A 179 -11.34 25.31 15.01
CA VAL A 179 -11.38 25.59 16.45
C VAL A 179 -12.36 26.71 16.75
N ALA A 180 -13.15 26.60 17.81
CA ALA A 180 -14.01 27.69 18.29
C ALA A 180 -13.33 28.47 19.44
N GLU A 181 -13.37 29.80 19.41
CA GLU A 181 -13.14 30.62 20.60
C GLU A 181 -14.32 30.56 21.59
N VAL A 182 -14.14 31.16 22.77
CA VAL A 182 -15.16 31.20 23.83
C VAL A 182 -16.38 32.02 23.37
N GLY A 183 -17.52 31.35 23.23
CA GLY A 183 -18.76 31.97 22.75
C GLY A 183 -19.46 31.19 21.63
N GLY A 184 -18.96 30.00 21.28
CA GLY A 184 -19.60 29.08 20.36
C GLY A 184 -18.87 27.74 20.26
N PHE A 185 -19.26 26.94 19.28
CA PHE A 185 -18.68 25.64 18.94
C PHE A 185 -18.67 25.42 17.41
N ILE A 186 -17.96 24.39 16.96
CA ILE A 186 -17.99 23.93 15.56
C ILE A 186 -18.97 22.76 15.46
N ASP A 187 -19.95 22.86 14.57
CA ASP A 187 -20.81 21.76 14.15
C ASP A 187 -20.24 21.16 12.85
N GLY A 188 -20.04 19.84 12.81
CA GLY A 188 -19.30 19.14 11.75
C GLY A 188 -18.01 18.46 12.24
N ASN A 189 -17.10 18.14 11.31
CA ASN A 189 -15.84 17.46 11.63
C ASN A 189 -14.72 18.46 11.89
N GLU A 190 -14.39 18.68 13.17
CA GLU A 190 -13.39 19.67 13.61
C GLU A 190 -11.92 19.30 13.31
N ALA A 191 -11.62 18.03 12.97
CA ALA A 191 -10.24 17.56 12.80
C ALA A 191 -10.15 16.55 11.64
N GLN A 192 -9.70 17.04 10.48
CA GLN A 192 -9.78 16.35 9.19
C GLN A 192 -8.40 15.95 8.67
N LEU A 193 -8.36 14.85 7.91
CA LEU A 193 -7.18 14.32 7.22
C LEU A 193 -7.49 14.19 5.73
N VAL A 194 -6.81 14.97 4.89
CA VAL A 194 -7.23 15.25 3.50
C VAL A 194 -6.06 15.05 2.51
N LEU A 195 -6.33 14.53 1.31
CA LEU A 195 -5.38 14.43 0.18
C LEU A 195 -4.75 15.79 -0.19
N PHE A 196 -3.56 15.80 -0.82
CA PHE A 196 -3.02 17.03 -1.41
C PHE A 196 -3.89 17.45 -2.61
N GLY A 197 -4.49 18.64 -2.52
CA GLY A 197 -5.44 19.14 -3.52
C GLY A 197 -6.84 18.53 -3.44
N GLU A 198 -7.17 17.78 -2.39
CA GLU A 198 -8.56 17.40 -2.10
C GLU A 198 -9.29 18.54 -1.36
N SER A 199 -10.47 18.26 -0.80
CA SER A 199 -11.35 19.25 -0.15
C SER A 199 -11.85 18.73 1.19
N CYS A 200 -12.12 19.64 2.12
CA CYS A 200 -12.59 19.36 3.46
C CYS A 200 -14.09 19.02 3.50
N GLU A 201 -14.50 18.25 4.50
CA GLU A 201 -15.91 18.13 4.87
C GLU A 201 -16.42 19.48 5.41
N PRO A 202 -17.63 19.94 5.05
CA PRO A 202 -18.14 21.24 5.47
C PRO A 202 -18.41 21.30 6.98
N VAL A 203 -18.17 22.47 7.56
CA VAL A 203 -18.35 22.78 8.99
C VAL A 203 -19.15 24.08 9.18
N MET A 204 -19.72 24.27 10.37
CA MET A 204 -20.49 25.45 10.72
C MET A 204 -20.12 25.98 12.12
N ALA A 205 -19.72 27.24 12.20
CA ALA A 205 -19.49 27.95 13.46
C ALA A 205 -20.82 28.38 14.08
N VAL A 206 -21.19 27.78 15.22
CA VAL A 206 -22.46 28.03 15.92
C VAL A 206 -22.19 28.82 17.21
N ALA A 207 -22.83 29.98 17.35
CA ALA A 207 -22.67 30.84 18.53
C ALA A 207 -23.55 30.39 19.71
N ASP A 208 -23.03 30.55 20.94
CA ASP A 208 -23.74 30.33 22.20
C ASP A 208 -24.74 31.46 22.52
N ASP A 209 -25.68 31.18 23.43
CA ASP A 209 -26.66 32.16 23.93
C ASP A 209 -26.00 33.47 24.41
N GLY A 210 -26.31 34.57 23.70
CA GLY A 210 -25.79 35.91 24.01
C GLY A 210 -24.45 36.26 23.34
N TYR A 211 -23.93 35.40 22.48
CA TYR A 211 -22.82 35.69 21.57
C TYR A 211 -23.31 35.84 20.13
N VAL A 212 -22.42 36.31 19.26
CA VAL A 212 -22.58 36.35 17.81
C VAL A 212 -21.26 35.94 17.16
N PHE A 213 -21.33 35.18 16.07
CA PHE A 213 -20.17 34.88 15.23
C PHE A 213 -19.69 36.16 14.52
N VAL A 214 -18.39 36.42 14.56
CA VAL A 214 -17.76 37.64 14.01
C VAL A 214 -17.04 37.36 12.70
N GLY A 215 -16.55 36.13 12.52
CA GLY A 215 -15.74 35.69 11.40
C GLY A 215 -14.73 34.62 11.82
N TRP A 216 -14.03 34.05 10.84
CA TRP A 216 -12.85 33.22 11.04
C TRP A 216 -11.59 34.10 11.12
N ASP A 217 -10.51 33.59 11.74
CA ASP A 217 -9.24 34.31 11.90
C ASP A 217 -8.45 34.55 10.61
N ASP A 218 -8.79 33.85 9.52
CA ASP A 218 -8.34 34.15 8.15
C ASP A 218 -9.10 35.31 7.48
N GLY A 219 -10.23 35.74 8.06
CA GLY A 219 -11.05 36.87 7.61
C GLY A 219 -12.31 36.51 6.82
N VAL A 220 -12.72 35.23 6.74
CA VAL A 220 -14.02 34.83 6.19
C VAL A 220 -15.15 35.19 7.17
N ASP A 221 -16.21 35.85 6.70
CA ASP A 221 -17.34 36.31 7.53
C ASP A 221 -18.61 35.44 7.44
N GLU A 222 -18.61 34.37 6.62
CA GLU A 222 -19.68 33.36 6.60
C GLU A 222 -19.41 32.25 7.66
N PRO A 223 -20.41 31.87 8.49
CA PRO A 223 -20.23 30.86 9.55
C PRO A 223 -20.24 29.42 9.02
N PHE A 224 -20.85 29.18 7.86
CA PHE A 224 -20.71 27.92 7.11
C PHE A 224 -19.41 27.97 6.31
N ARG A 225 -18.65 26.89 6.31
CA ARG A 225 -17.33 26.81 5.68
C ARG A 225 -17.08 25.46 5.03
N GLU A 226 -16.51 25.49 3.83
CA GLU A 226 -16.03 24.33 3.07
C GLU A 226 -14.73 24.79 2.38
N ASP A 227 -13.62 24.10 2.64
CA ASP A 227 -12.30 24.47 2.12
C ASP A 227 -11.86 23.49 1.00
N PHE A 228 -11.24 24.03 -0.06
CA PHE A 228 -10.90 23.31 -1.28
C PHE A 228 -9.41 23.46 -1.62
N ASP A 229 -8.88 22.58 -2.48
CA ASP A 229 -7.48 22.58 -2.96
C ASP A 229 -6.43 22.61 -1.82
N ILE A 230 -6.58 21.75 -0.79
CA ILE A 230 -5.72 21.78 0.42
C ILE A 230 -4.25 21.47 0.08
N THR A 231 -3.32 22.41 0.31
CA THR A 231 -1.88 22.23 -0.02
C THR A 231 -0.94 22.05 1.18
N ASP A 232 -1.32 22.49 2.37
CA ASP A 232 -0.48 22.54 3.58
C ASP A 232 -1.34 22.30 4.83
N ASP A 233 -0.74 21.83 5.93
CA ASP A 233 -1.41 21.74 7.25
C ASP A 233 -1.80 23.13 7.78
N TYR A 234 -3.01 23.27 8.33
CA TYR A 234 -3.42 24.52 8.98
C TYR A 234 -4.48 24.34 10.09
N VAL A 235 -4.62 25.39 10.91
CA VAL A 235 -5.64 25.53 11.96
C VAL A 235 -6.37 26.85 11.73
N ILE A 236 -7.70 26.85 11.74
CA ILE A 236 -8.54 28.04 11.58
C ILE A 236 -9.44 28.20 12.80
N THR A 237 -9.56 29.43 13.31
CA THR A 237 -10.28 29.75 14.54
C THR A 237 -11.54 30.57 14.24
N ALA A 238 -12.71 30.07 14.63
CA ALA A 238 -13.98 30.80 14.63
C ALA A 238 -14.04 31.77 15.82
N LEU A 239 -14.27 33.05 15.52
CA LEU A 239 -14.27 34.15 16.49
C LEU A 239 -15.70 34.54 16.88
N PHE A 240 -15.94 34.71 18.18
CA PHE A 240 -17.26 35.05 18.74
C PHE A 240 -17.17 36.28 19.65
N GLU A 241 -18.11 37.22 19.51
CA GLU A 241 -18.22 38.40 20.37
C GLU A 241 -19.52 38.36 21.17
N LYS A 242 -19.48 38.83 22.41
CA LYS A 242 -20.65 38.87 23.29
C LYS A 242 -21.52 40.07 22.96
N MET A 243 -22.81 39.84 22.71
CA MET A 243 -23.75 40.93 22.43
C MET A 243 -24.01 41.80 23.67
N GLU A 244 -23.60 43.07 23.62
CA GLU A 244 -23.97 44.06 24.64
C GLU A 244 -25.41 44.53 24.45
N GLY A 245 -26.31 44.12 25.35
CA GLY A 245 -27.75 44.38 25.25
C GLY A 245 -28.16 45.82 25.57
N GLU A 246 -28.24 46.70 24.56
CA GLU A 246 -28.89 48.01 24.69
C GLU A 246 -30.43 47.89 24.69
N GLY A 247 -31.06 47.92 25.87
CA GLY A 247 -32.53 47.82 26.00
C GLY A 247 -33.11 48.49 27.26
N ASN A 248 -33.51 49.77 27.15
CA ASN A 248 -34.04 50.56 28.29
C ASN A 248 -35.58 50.56 28.41
N GLY A 249 -36.14 49.55 29.11
CA GLY A 249 -37.49 49.60 29.74
C GLY A 249 -38.71 49.75 28.82
N PRO A 250 -39.93 50.02 29.35
CA PRO A 250 -40.29 50.26 30.76
C PRO A 250 -41.50 49.44 31.31
N GLY A 251 -41.60 49.35 32.64
CA GLY A 251 -42.85 49.69 33.37
C GLY A 251 -43.89 48.60 33.70
N ASP A 252 -44.18 48.52 35.01
CA ASP A 252 -45.40 48.00 35.66
C ASP A 252 -45.67 46.48 35.64
N GLY A 253 -46.41 46.00 36.65
CA GLY A 253 -46.69 44.57 36.87
C GLY A 253 -46.64 44.09 38.33
N ASN A 254 -46.81 44.96 39.32
CA ASN A 254 -46.84 44.54 40.74
C ASN A 254 -48.09 43.69 41.03
N GLY A 255 -47.92 42.38 41.27
CA GLY A 255 -48.99 41.43 41.59
C GLY A 255 -48.70 40.63 42.85
N ASP A 256 -49.30 41.03 43.98
CA ASP A 256 -49.07 40.42 45.28
C ASP A 256 -49.78 39.05 45.45
N VAL A 257 -49.00 38.04 45.86
CA VAL A 257 -49.25 37.13 47.03
C VAL A 257 -50.61 36.38 47.06
N PRO A 258 -50.64 35.01 47.15
CA PRO A 258 -49.90 34.29 48.19
C PRO A 258 -49.19 32.98 47.80
N SER A 259 -48.16 32.67 48.59
CA SER A 259 -47.59 31.33 48.78
C SER A 259 -48.44 30.48 49.72
N ASP A 260 -48.38 29.15 49.59
CA ASP A 260 -48.75 28.20 50.64
C ASP A 260 -47.83 26.96 50.64
N GLU A 261 -47.91 26.15 51.70
CA GLU A 261 -46.85 25.26 52.22
C GLU A 261 -46.21 24.21 51.27
N GLY A 262 -44.88 24.11 51.36
CA GLY A 262 -44.04 23.00 50.89
C GLY A 262 -42.76 22.89 51.72
N GLY A 263 -42.51 21.73 52.37
CA GLY A 263 -41.52 21.58 53.44
C GLY A 263 -40.05 21.44 53.01
N LEU A 264 -39.15 21.57 54.00
CA LEU A 264 -37.68 21.47 53.86
C LEU A 264 -37.17 20.08 53.40
N PRO A 265 -35.93 19.99 52.87
CA PRO A 265 -35.41 18.79 52.21
C PRO A 265 -34.74 17.80 53.18
N THR A 266 -34.36 16.61 52.68
CA THR A 266 -33.05 16.03 53.03
C THR A 266 -32.54 15.01 52.01
N ASP A 267 -31.25 15.12 51.74
CA ASP A 267 -30.30 14.24 51.06
C ASP A 267 -30.61 12.73 51.07
N LYS A 268 -30.34 12.06 49.93
CA LYS A 268 -29.84 10.68 49.95
C LYS A 268 -29.03 10.28 48.69
N PRO A 269 -27.70 10.16 48.77
CA PRO A 269 -26.91 9.37 47.83
C PRO A 269 -26.97 7.87 48.19
N GLY A 270 -26.74 6.99 47.21
CA GLY A 270 -26.66 5.54 47.43
C GLY A 270 -26.89 4.71 46.16
N GLU A 271 -25.81 4.43 45.44
CA GLU A 271 -25.78 3.51 44.28
C GLU A 271 -25.68 2.02 44.69
N GLU A 272 -25.73 1.15 43.66
CA GLU A 272 -25.37 -0.29 43.62
C GLU A 272 -26.22 -1.29 44.39
N GLY A 273 -26.50 -2.46 43.77
CA GLY A 273 -27.00 -3.62 44.53
C GLY A 273 -27.67 -4.83 43.86
N GLY A 274 -27.33 -5.23 42.63
CA GLY A 274 -27.42 -6.65 42.22
C GLY A 274 -28.68 -7.19 41.48
N GLU A 275 -28.41 -7.84 40.34
CA GLU A 275 -28.81 -9.21 39.94
C GLU A 275 -30.30 -9.67 39.98
N ALA A 276 -30.85 -10.42 39.00
CA ALA A 276 -30.35 -10.89 37.69
C ALA A 276 -31.53 -11.47 36.84
N GLU A 277 -31.19 -12.13 35.71
CA GLU A 277 -32.06 -12.87 34.76
C GLU A 277 -32.97 -12.00 33.85
N GLY A 278 -33.08 -12.25 32.53
CA GLY A 278 -32.36 -13.17 31.66
C GLY A 278 -33.08 -13.36 30.31
N GLY A 279 -32.37 -13.59 29.20
CA GLY A 279 -33.03 -13.83 27.90
C GLY A 279 -32.15 -13.68 26.65
N GLU A 280 -32.04 -14.75 25.90
CA GLU A 280 -31.35 -14.99 24.62
C GLU A 280 -31.68 -14.00 23.47
N GLY A 281 -30.71 -13.76 22.56
CA GLY A 281 -30.93 -13.07 21.27
C GLY A 281 -29.64 -12.88 20.46
N ASN A 282 -29.54 -13.47 19.26
CA ASN A 282 -28.29 -13.59 18.48
C ASN A 282 -28.32 -12.89 17.11
N ASP A 283 -27.13 -12.46 16.66
CA ASP A 283 -26.61 -12.44 15.26
C ASP A 283 -27.19 -11.52 14.14
N ASN A 284 -26.29 -10.64 13.66
CA ASN A 284 -25.88 -10.40 12.25
C ASN A 284 -26.75 -9.68 11.18
N GLY A 285 -26.04 -9.04 10.24
CA GLY A 285 -26.53 -8.45 8.97
C GLY A 285 -26.46 -6.91 8.98
N ASP A 286 -25.47 -6.19 8.44
CA ASP A 286 -24.59 -6.31 7.25
C ASP A 286 -25.22 -5.88 5.89
N ASN A 287 -24.53 -4.95 5.20
CA ASN A 287 -24.70 -4.43 3.81
C ASN A 287 -26.10 -3.96 3.34
N GLY A 288 -26.27 -2.92 2.50
CA GLY A 288 -25.29 -2.00 1.87
C GLY A 288 -25.66 -1.61 0.42
N ASN A 289 -25.05 -0.53 -0.09
CA ASN A 289 -24.81 -0.20 -1.52
C ASN A 289 -25.95 0.36 -2.43
N GLY A 290 -25.56 1.28 -3.34
CA GLY A 290 -26.26 1.68 -4.57
C GLY A 290 -26.63 3.18 -4.66
N GLY A 291 -26.20 4.00 -5.64
CA GLY A 291 -25.17 3.80 -6.67
C GLY A 291 -25.50 4.45 -8.04
N GLY A 292 -24.54 5.18 -8.63
CA GLY A 292 -24.56 5.68 -10.03
C GLY A 292 -25.31 6.99 -10.30
N ASP A 293 -25.16 7.68 -11.44
CA ASP A 293 -24.18 7.55 -12.55
C ASP A 293 -24.19 8.82 -13.46
N GLY A 294 -23.01 9.26 -13.93
CA GLY A 294 -22.83 10.02 -15.20
C GLY A 294 -23.32 11.49 -15.31
N GLU A 295 -23.13 12.21 -16.43
CA GLU A 295 -22.17 12.03 -17.55
C GLU A 295 -22.05 13.31 -18.43
N GLY A 296 -20.83 13.76 -18.77
CA GLY A 296 -20.51 14.71 -19.87
C GLY A 296 -20.86 16.22 -19.70
N GLY A 297 -20.21 17.17 -20.39
CA GLY A 297 -18.99 17.08 -21.22
C GLY A 297 -18.91 18.13 -22.37
N SER A 298 -17.69 18.66 -22.64
CA SER A 298 -17.27 19.37 -23.89
C SER A 298 -17.98 20.69 -24.26
N GLU A 299 -17.50 21.62 -25.12
CA GLU A 299 -16.25 21.95 -25.88
C GLU A 299 -16.45 23.43 -26.36
N ASP A 300 -15.50 24.30 -26.71
CA ASP A 300 -14.02 24.39 -26.84
C ASP A 300 -13.63 25.91 -26.80
N GLY A 301 -12.37 26.32 -26.58
CA GLY A 301 -12.03 27.76 -26.62
C GLY A 301 -10.65 28.28 -26.15
N GLU A 302 -9.53 27.76 -26.66
CA GLU A 302 -8.20 28.42 -26.56
C GLU A 302 -7.90 29.36 -27.76
N PRO A 303 -6.83 30.20 -27.76
CA PRO A 303 -5.80 30.47 -26.75
C PRO A 303 -5.56 31.97 -26.41
N SER A 304 -4.75 32.27 -25.37
CA SER A 304 -3.48 33.06 -25.48
C SER A 304 -3.04 33.81 -24.20
N ASP A 305 -1.87 33.41 -23.68
CA ASP A 305 -0.78 34.22 -23.06
C ASP A 305 -1.07 35.26 -21.94
N GLY A 306 -0.47 35.02 -20.77
CA GLY A 306 0.41 36.02 -20.15
C GLY A 306 -0.19 37.06 -19.19
N GLY A 307 -0.54 36.66 -17.96
CA GLY A 307 -0.92 37.62 -16.90
C GLY A 307 -0.76 37.11 -15.46
N LYS A 308 0.34 37.44 -14.79
CA LYS A 308 0.49 37.18 -13.34
C LYS A 308 -0.14 38.32 -12.53
N GLY A 309 -1.22 38.01 -11.80
CA GLY A 309 -1.86 38.89 -10.82
C GLY A 309 -2.42 38.07 -9.64
N PRO A 310 -2.65 38.70 -8.47
CA PRO A 310 -3.34 38.04 -7.36
C PRO A 310 -4.82 37.80 -7.72
N GLY A 311 -5.41 36.74 -7.15
CA GLY A 311 -6.82 36.42 -7.36
C GLY A 311 -7.73 37.54 -6.89
N ALA A 312 -8.67 37.97 -7.75
CA ALA A 312 -9.69 38.94 -7.40
C ALA A 312 -10.96 38.20 -6.97
N GLY A 313 -11.32 38.30 -5.69
CA GLY A 313 -12.57 37.73 -5.17
C GLY A 313 -13.79 38.30 -5.89
N GLY A 314 -14.79 37.45 -6.13
CA GLY A 314 -16.08 37.87 -6.68
C GLY A 314 -16.85 38.74 -5.70
N GLN A 315 -17.59 39.74 -6.19
CA GLN A 315 -18.44 40.56 -5.33
C GLN A 315 -19.74 39.82 -5.00
N TYR A 316 -19.87 39.40 -3.74
CA TYR A 316 -21.10 38.82 -3.18
C TYR A 316 -22.26 39.83 -3.14
N LYS A 317 -23.49 39.31 -3.08
CA LYS A 317 -24.72 40.07 -2.80
C LYS A 317 -25.45 39.41 -1.62
N PRO A 318 -25.98 40.17 -0.66
CA PRO A 318 -26.46 39.63 0.62
C PRO A 318 -27.64 38.66 0.47
N GLY A 319 -27.47 37.42 0.92
CA GLY A 319 -28.44 36.32 0.79
C GLY A 319 -29.80 36.50 1.48
N ASN A 320 -29.98 37.53 2.31
CA ASN A 320 -31.26 37.83 2.97
C ASN A 320 -32.31 38.53 2.05
N GLN A 321 -32.05 38.57 0.75
CA GLN A 321 -32.95 39.10 -0.28
C GLN A 321 -33.51 38.00 -1.18
N VAL A 322 -34.73 38.21 -1.66
CA VAL A 322 -35.34 37.41 -2.73
C VAL A 322 -34.53 37.62 -4.02
N ILE A 323 -34.72 36.76 -5.03
CA ILE A 323 -33.95 36.70 -6.29
C ILE A 323 -33.86 38.04 -7.06
N ASP A 324 -34.70 39.03 -6.75
CA ASP A 324 -34.60 40.40 -7.30
C ASP A 324 -33.42 41.22 -6.76
N GLY A 325 -32.89 40.90 -5.56
CA GLY A 325 -31.82 41.65 -4.91
C GLY A 325 -32.25 43.00 -4.32
N GLU A 326 -33.55 43.23 -4.13
CA GLU A 326 -34.10 44.45 -3.52
C GLU A 326 -35.11 44.13 -2.39
N THR A 327 -35.90 43.05 -2.53
CA THR A 327 -36.92 42.63 -1.56
C THR A 327 -36.32 41.72 -0.49
N TYR A 328 -36.47 42.04 0.80
CA TYR A 328 -35.98 41.18 1.88
C TYR A 328 -36.96 40.04 2.21
N TYR A 329 -36.45 38.85 2.52
CA TYR A 329 -37.28 37.67 2.85
C TYR A 329 -38.31 37.96 3.96
N ARG A 330 -37.92 38.75 4.97
CA ARG A 330 -38.77 39.14 6.10
C ARG A 330 -40.07 39.83 5.68
N ASP A 331 -40.03 40.63 4.61
CA ASP A 331 -41.17 41.45 4.19
C ASP A 331 -42.21 40.66 3.39
N VAL A 332 -41.81 39.52 2.79
CA VAL A 332 -42.69 38.62 2.02
C VAL A 332 -43.06 37.33 2.77
N PHE A 333 -42.35 36.99 3.85
CA PHE A 333 -42.49 35.72 4.56
C PHE A 333 -43.95 35.39 4.93
N GLU A 334 -44.68 36.34 5.50
CA GLU A 334 -46.07 36.12 5.94
C GLU A 334 -47.03 35.78 4.78
N GLU A 335 -46.79 36.28 3.56
CA GLU A 335 -47.60 35.94 2.38
C GLU A 335 -47.35 34.49 1.92
N TYR A 336 -46.09 34.07 1.89
CA TYR A 336 -45.73 32.69 1.53
C TYR A 336 -46.09 31.68 2.62
N TYR A 337 -45.99 32.06 3.89
CA TYR A 337 -46.49 31.29 5.04
C TYR A 337 -48.00 31.01 4.90
N GLN A 338 -48.80 32.03 4.61
CA GLN A 338 -50.25 31.88 4.44
C GLN A 338 -50.60 30.98 3.23
N LYS A 339 -49.89 31.12 2.11
CA LYS A 339 -50.04 30.21 0.95
C LYS A 339 -49.67 28.77 1.27
N GLY A 340 -48.63 28.54 2.08
CA GLY A 340 -48.26 27.21 2.57
C GLY A 340 -49.37 26.58 3.40
N MET A 341 -49.91 27.31 4.38
CA MET A 341 -51.03 26.84 5.22
C MET A 341 -52.31 26.60 4.40
N GLU A 342 -52.61 27.43 3.40
CA GLU A 342 -53.75 27.22 2.50
C GLU A 342 -53.58 25.95 1.64
N TYR A 343 -52.37 25.67 1.13
CA TYR A 343 -52.06 24.45 0.40
C TYR A 343 -52.24 23.17 1.26
N ILE A 344 -51.72 23.17 2.49
CA ILE A 344 -51.87 22.05 3.43
C ILE A 344 -53.36 21.82 3.78
N THR A 345 -54.11 22.90 3.96
CA THR A 345 -55.55 22.85 4.29
C THR A 345 -56.39 22.37 3.11
N GLY A 346 -56.09 22.83 1.89
CA GLY A 346 -56.90 22.58 0.69
C GLY A 346 -56.54 21.33 -0.12
N ASN A 347 -55.44 20.64 0.19
CA ASN A 347 -55.02 19.43 -0.51
C ASN A 347 -55.48 18.16 0.23
N ASP A 348 -56.41 17.40 -0.35
CA ASP A 348 -56.95 16.15 0.21
C ASP A 348 -56.03 14.93 0.01
N ASP A 349 -54.99 15.01 -0.84
CA ASP A 349 -54.08 13.90 -1.14
C ASP A 349 -52.94 13.75 -0.10
N LEU A 350 -52.76 14.71 0.82
CA LEU A 350 -51.77 14.70 1.89
C LEU A 350 -52.30 13.99 3.15
N THR A 351 -51.50 13.08 3.73
CA THR A 351 -51.85 12.38 4.98
C THR A 351 -51.79 13.30 6.20
N PRO A 352 -52.50 13.00 7.31
CA PRO A 352 -52.50 13.84 8.51
C PRO A 352 -51.09 14.07 9.09
N GLU A 353 -50.23 13.06 9.03
CA GLU A 353 -48.86 13.11 9.56
C GLU A 353 -47.96 14.03 8.71
N GLU A 354 -48.13 14.02 7.38
CA GLU A 354 -47.46 14.98 6.49
C GLU A 354 -47.96 16.42 6.73
N LYS A 355 -49.27 16.60 6.96
CA LYS A 355 -49.83 17.92 7.27
C LYS A 355 -49.27 18.48 8.57
N GLU A 356 -49.18 17.67 9.63
CA GLU A 356 -48.58 18.06 10.91
C GLU A 356 -47.08 18.36 10.77
N ALA A 357 -46.34 17.57 9.99
CA ALA A 357 -44.91 17.79 9.74
C ALA A 357 -44.64 19.11 9.00
N ILE A 358 -45.41 19.43 7.96
CA ILE A 358 -45.24 20.69 7.20
C ILE A 358 -45.74 21.89 8.01
N GLU A 359 -46.84 21.76 8.77
CA GLU A 359 -47.30 22.81 9.70
C GLU A 359 -46.23 23.10 10.78
N LYS A 360 -45.61 22.07 11.35
CA LYS A 360 -44.50 22.23 12.31
C LYS A 360 -43.29 22.91 11.68
N PHE A 361 -42.93 22.55 10.45
CA PHE A 361 -41.84 23.21 9.71
C PHE A 361 -42.14 24.69 9.45
N LEU A 362 -43.32 25.03 8.94
CA LEU A 362 -43.72 26.42 8.66
C LEU A 362 -43.77 27.27 9.94
N ASN A 363 -44.28 26.74 11.05
CA ASN A 363 -44.27 27.42 12.35
C ASN A 363 -42.84 27.59 12.91
N GLY A 364 -41.90 26.69 12.57
CA GLY A 364 -40.50 26.79 12.97
C GLY A 364 -39.68 27.86 12.24
N LEU A 365 -40.25 28.50 11.21
CA LEU A 365 -39.63 29.60 10.45
C LEU A 365 -40.10 31.00 10.92
N LYS A 366 -40.84 31.10 12.04
CA LYS A 366 -41.62 32.29 12.42
C LYS A 366 -41.22 32.89 13.77
#